data_AF-A0A2V9ZR49-F1
#
_entry.id   AF-A0A2V9ZR49-F1
#
_cell.length_a   1.000
_cell.length_b   1.000
_cell.length_c   1.000
_cell.angle_alpha   90.00
_cell.angle_beta   90.00
_cell.angle_gamma   90.00
#
_symmetry.space_group_name_H-M   'P 1'
#
loop_
_entity.id
_entity.type
_entity.pdbx_description
1 polymer ?
#
loop_
_entity_poly.entity_id
_entity_poly.type
_entity_poly.pdbx_seq_one_letter_code
_entity_poly.pdbx_strand_id
1 'polypeptide(L)'
;MRYPNPGGIMRFIHKIAILCLLLALGPMAMAKSKQQPPSPPQNQAPSPNDQVADRIFYQEAKLVEDMRKYTPMVETYIQNMKPDRELGAVPSSDKYFLGRLSLNEKGINDTKFEDRARKLGFFSRVLDRLNSFYKMNYVPLGFMQLVFLNNGFDKDHYELKYLRQQFLGEVRTVVFDVVPKPHNKGPHFVGRIWVEDQDYNIVRINGTYEPRSRMNFYFHFDSWRINMQPGIWLPAYIYTEESDAKYALLRGLSMKGQTRLWGYDLKHSGLQTEFTNMQVESPAKDVSDNSGFGANETMPVHSQHMWEREAEDNVLDRLERAGILAPDGDVSKVLQTVVTNMEVTNNLNIEPEVRCRVLLTTPLESFNIGHTIVISRGLLDVLPDEASLAMVLSHELAHIVLGHRLDTKYAFSDRMIFPDEEVFSEINVAQRDSDEQAANQKGLELLQNSPYKDKLASAGLFLRVLESRSHDLTWLINPHFGNRMAKGNSVLKMAPLVQSAPNLEAKNIQQLPALPLGSRIKLDPWDDHVEMQKSKPVSLLSVRDKMSFEVAPVFPNLVRVSAGTSEIVQKQDVQKQDVQKQEK
;
A
#
# COMPACT_ATOMS: atom_id res chain seq x y z
N MET A 1 -55.32 6.44 64.42
CA MET A 1 -55.42 5.47 65.54
C MET A 1 -54.38 4.36 65.32
N ARG A 2 -53.47 4.22 66.30
CA ARG A 2 -52.56 3.11 66.68
C ARG A 2 -51.72 2.35 65.60
N TYR A 3 -50.40 2.54 65.74
CA TYR A 3 -49.16 1.78 65.37
C TYR A 3 -49.16 0.24 65.71
N PRO A 4 -48.08 -0.56 65.48
CA PRO A 4 -47.33 -0.91 64.24
C PRO A 4 -46.88 -2.42 64.17
N ASN A 5 -45.98 -2.74 63.21
CA ASN A 5 -45.03 -3.89 63.03
C ASN A 5 -44.35 -4.47 64.31
N PRO A 6 -43.45 -5.51 64.30
CA PRO A 6 -42.98 -6.51 63.29
C PRO A 6 -42.71 -7.95 63.86
N GLY A 7 -42.13 -8.88 63.08
CA GLY A 7 -41.41 -10.05 63.64
C GLY A 7 -41.06 -11.19 62.66
N GLY A 8 -39.77 -11.37 62.33
CA GLY A 8 -39.22 -12.55 61.64
C GLY A 8 -38.68 -13.61 62.61
N ILE A 9 -38.19 -14.75 62.07
CA ILE A 9 -37.17 -15.73 62.59
C ILE A 9 -37.37 -17.05 61.79
N MET A 10 -36.45 -17.42 60.88
CA MET A 10 -35.25 -18.26 61.05
C MET A 10 -35.49 -19.80 61.16
N ARG A 11 -34.99 -20.50 60.12
CA ARG A 11 -34.16 -21.74 60.12
C ARG A 11 -34.42 -22.80 61.20
N PHE A 12 -34.74 -24.03 60.76
CA PHE A 12 -34.39 -25.38 61.28
C PHE A 12 -35.42 -26.32 60.59
N ILE A 13 -35.11 -27.45 59.96
CA ILE A 13 -34.68 -28.72 60.55
C ILE A 13 -34.11 -29.57 59.39
N HIS A 14 -32.79 -29.78 59.40
CA HIS A 14 -32.15 -31.00 58.93
C HIS A 14 -32.12 -31.96 60.13
N LYS A 15 -32.23 -33.27 59.85
CA LYS A 15 -32.11 -34.45 60.74
C LYS A 15 -33.44 -35.10 61.11
N ILE A 16 -33.65 -36.30 60.56
CA ILE A 16 -34.07 -37.56 61.21
C ILE A 16 -34.72 -38.44 60.13
N ALA A 17 -34.02 -39.49 59.69
CA ALA A 17 -34.59 -40.78 59.28
C ALA A 17 -33.45 -41.71 58.82
N ILE A 18 -32.64 -42.15 59.78
CA ILE A 18 -31.92 -43.43 59.71
C ILE A 18 -32.73 -44.36 60.59
N LEU A 19 -33.31 -45.44 60.04
CA LEU A 19 -33.29 -46.81 60.55
C LEU A 19 -34.34 -47.64 59.78
N CYS A 20 -33.92 -48.81 59.28
CA CYS A 20 -34.69 -49.90 58.65
C CYS A 20 -34.41 -50.15 57.16
N LEU A 21 -33.22 -50.68 56.84
CA LEU A 21 -33.13 -51.83 55.93
C LEU A 21 -31.78 -52.55 56.11
N LEU A 22 -31.77 -53.49 57.05
CA LEU A 22 -30.77 -54.58 57.12
C LEU A 22 -31.50 -55.84 56.67
N LEU A 23 -31.03 -56.48 55.58
CA LEU A 23 -30.98 -57.93 55.33
C LEU A 23 -30.73 -58.22 53.83
N ALA A 24 -29.46 -58.25 53.43
CA ALA A 24 -28.96 -59.02 52.28
C ALA A 24 -27.42 -59.12 52.39
N LEU A 25 -26.93 -60.18 53.05
CA LEU A 25 -25.51 -60.52 53.18
C LEU A 25 -25.17 -61.63 52.17
N GLY A 26 -24.26 -61.35 51.25
CA GLY A 26 -23.50 -62.32 50.45
C GLY A 26 -22.02 -61.92 50.46
N PRO A 27 -21.07 -62.86 50.52
CA PRO A 27 -19.66 -62.51 50.75
C PRO A 27 -18.99 -62.12 49.42
N MET A 28 -18.53 -60.86 49.30
CA MET A 28 -17.50 -60.48 48.33
C MET A 28 -16.16 -60.38 49.06
N ALA A 29 -15.20 -61.17 48.59
CA ALA A 29 -13.82 -61.15 49.04
C ALA A 29 -13.17 -59.78 48.75
N MET A 30 -12.60 -59.15 49.78
CA MET A 30 -11.77 -57.96 49.62
C MET A 30 -10.37 -58.36 49.13
N ALA A 31 -10.05 -58.04 47.88
CA ALA A 31 -8.68 -57.98 47.41
C ALA A 31 -8.06 -56.65 47.85
N LYS A 32 -7.02 -56.70 48.69
CA LYS A 32 -6.17 -55.54 49.03
C LYS A 32 -5.46 -55.05 47.75
N SER A 33 -5.86 -53.89 47.22
CA SER A 33 -5.04 -53.17 46.24
C SER A 33 -3.86 -52.51 46.97
N LYS A 34 -2.64 -52.90 46.60
CA LYS A 34 -1.42 -52.17 46.99
C LYS A 34 -1.47 -50.79 46.32
N GLN A 35 -1.58 -49.73 47.12
CA GLN A 35 -1.32 -48.38 46.66
C GLN A 35 0.16 -48.25 46.27
N GLN A 36 0.38 -47.97 44.98
CA GLN A 36 1.67 -47.61 44.42
C GLN A 36 1.95 -46.14 44.78
N PRO A 37 3.16 -45.76 45.23
CA PRO A 37 3.47 -44.37 45.54
C PRO A 37 3.37 -43.50 44.27
N PRO A 38 2.99 -42.21 44.40
CA PRO A 38 2.87 -41.31 43.26
C PRO A 38 4.22 -41.17 42.57
N SER A 39 4.24 -41.44 41.27
CA SER A 39 5.39 -41.21 40.40
C SER A 39 5.82 -39.73 40.48
N PRO A 40 7.13 -39.42 40.51
CA PRO A 40 7.59 -38.04 40.40
C PRO A 40 7.10 -37.43 39.06
N PRO A 41 6.89 -36.10 38.98
CA PRO A 41 6.49 -35.46 37.74
C PRO A 41 7.53 -35.78 36.66
N GLN A 42 7.13 -36.57 35.68
CA GLN A 42 7.92 -36.75 34.47
C GLN A 42 7.95 -35.40 33.77
N ASN A 43 9.11 -34.73 33.76
CA ASN A 43 9.42 -33.74 32.74
C ASN A 43 9.35 -34.48 31.40
N GLN A 44 8.15 -34.52 30.80
CA GLN A 44 7.97 -34.98 29.44
C GLN A 44 8.77 -34.02 28.56
N ALA A 45 9.74 -34.56 27.82
CA ALA A 45 10.42 -33.79 26.80
C ALA A 45 9.35 -33.18 25.87
N PRO A 46 9.44 -31.88 25.52
CA PRO A 46 8.43 -31.21 24.72
C PRO A 46 8.23 -31.98 23.41
N SER A 47 6.97 -32.20 23.03
CA SER A 47 6.67 -32.89 21.79
C SER A 47 7.31 -32.12 20.61
N PRO A 48 7.63 -32.77 19.48
CA PRO A 48 8.16 -32.07 18.30
C PRO A 48 7.29 -30.88 17.86
N ASN A 49 5.97 -30.96 18.09
CA ASN A 49 5.04 -29.87 17.80
C ASN A 49 5.19 -28.69 18.75
N ASP A 50 5.47 -28.93 20.04
CA ASP A 50 5.70 -27.87 21.02
C ASP A 50 6.99 -27.09 20.71
N GLN A 51 8.03 -27.79 20.25
CA GLN A 51 9.29 -27.16 19.84
C GLN A 51 9.13 -26.27 18.61
N VAL A 52 8.29 -26.68 17.65
CA VAL A 52 7.96 -25.86 16.47
C VAL A 52 7.15 -24.63 16.90
N ALA A 53 6.16 -24.79 17.76
CA ALA A 53 5.38 -23.66 18.28
C ALA A 53 6.25 -22.65 19.02
N ASP A 54 7.15 -23.10 19.90
CA ASP A 54 8.09 -22.23 20.61
C ASP A 54 8.97 -21.40 19.65
N ARG A 55 9.44 -22.01 18.55
CA ARG A 55 10.20 -21.28 17.52
C ARG A 55 9.35 -20.24 16.80
N ILE A 56 8.11 -20.58 16.46
CA ILE A 56 7.17 -19.64 15.81
C ILE A 56 6.92 -18.42 16.70
N PHE A 57 6.63 -18.64 17.99
CA PHE A 57 6.43 -17.55 18.94
C PHE A 57 7.69 -16.69 19.11
N TYR A 58 8.86 -17.34 19.20
CA TYR A 58 10.13 -16.64 19.29
C TYR A 58 10.40 -15.75 18.07
N GLN A 59 10.19 -16.27 16.86
CA GLN A 59 10.43 -15.49 15.63
C GLN A 59 9.45 -14.32 15.49
N GLU A 60 8.18 -14.49 15.87
CA GLU A 60 7.24 -13.37 15.86
C GLU A 60 7.65 -12.27 16.85
N ALA A 61 8.05 -12.64 18.06
CA ALA A 61 8.55 -11.68 19.05
C ALA A 61 9.83 -10.97 18.56
N LYS A 62 10.74 -11.70 17.91
CA LYS A 62 11.95 -11.15 17.31
C LYS A 62 11.62 -10.16 16.18
N LEU A 63 10.66 -10.48 15.32
CA LEU A 63 10.21 -9.57 14.27
C LEU A 63 9.69 -8.24 14.85
N VAL A 64 8.88 -8.29 15.91
CA VAL A 64 8.36 -7.07 16.57
C VAL A 64 9.51 -6.18 17.06
N GLU A 65 10.56 -6.79 17.60
CA GLU A 65 11.75 -6.05 18.04
C GLU A 65 12.57 -5.51 16.87
N ASP A 66 12.78 -6.31 15.83
CA ASP A 66 13.50 -5.90 14.61
C ASP A 66 12.77 -4.77 13.86
N MET A 67 11.43 -4.74 13.91
CA MET A 67 10.61 -3.66 13.34
C MET A 67 10.89 -2.28 13.95
N ARG A 68 11.50 -2.18 15.15
CA ARG A 68 11.94 -0.90 15.73
C ARG A 68 13.06 -0.23 14.92
N LYS A 69 13.79 -0.99 14.10
CA LYS A 69 14.89 -0.50 13.28
C LYS A 69 14.40 0.22 12.01
N TYR A 70 13.13 0.04 11.65
CA TYR A 70 12.55 0.52 10.41
C TYR A 70 11.47 1.57 10.65
N THR A 71 11.27 2.43 9.66
CA THR A 71 10.20 3.44 9.64
C THR A 71 9.48 3.47 8.29
N PRO A 72 8.87 2.34 7.87
CA PRO A 72 8.34 2.21 6.53
C PRO A 72 7.15 3.15 6.32
N MET A 73 6.95 3.54 5.07
CA MET A 73 5.72 4.17 4.61
C MET A 73 4.57 3.17 4.72
N VAL A 74 3.39 3.64 5.08
CA VAL A 74 2.15 2.87 5.12
C VAL A 74 1.06 3.64 4.41
N GLU A 75 0.58 3.07 3.31
CA GLU A 75 -0.56 3.58 2.56
C GLU A 75 -1.75 2.65 2.75
N THR A 76 -2.89 3.21 3.16
CA THR A 76 -4.15 2.47 3.28
C THR A 76 -5.21 3.13 2.39
N TYR A 77 -5.78 2.36 1.46
CA TYR A 77 -6.90 2.77 0.63
C TYR A 77 -8.10 1.83 0.87
N ILE A 78 -9.27 2.43 1.10
CA ILE A 78 -10.49 1.72 1.52
C ILE A 78 -11.65 2.15 0.62
N GLN A 79 -12.48 1.18 0.22
CA GLN A 79 -13.72 1.39 -0.50
C GLN A 79 -14.89 0.78 0.29
N ASN A 80 -15.88 1.62 0.62
CA ASN A 80 -17.16 1.13 1.11
C ASN A 80 -17.98 0.66 -0.09
N MET A 81 -18.52 -0.55 -0.03
CA MET A 81 -19.21 -1.18 -1.15
C MET A 81 -20.72 -1.04 -1.00
N LYS A 82 -21.42 -0.90 -2.13
CA LYS A 82 -22.88 -1.00 -2.24
C LYS A 82 -23.23 -2.10 -3.23
N PRO A 83 -24.34 -2.84 -3.02
CA PRO A 83 -24.80 -3.82 -4.01
C PRO A 83 -25.09 -3.18 -5.36
N ASP A 84 -24.76 -3.90 -6.43
CA ASP A 84 -25.06 -3.52 -7.81
C ASP A 84 -25.71 -4.70 -8.54
N ARG A 85 -26.73 -4.43 -9.37
CA ARG A 85 -27.51 -5.48 -10.02
C ARG A 85 -26.70 -6.26 -11.06
N GLU A 86 -25.74 -5.62 -11.71
CA GLU A 86 -24.98 -6.21 -12.81
C GLU A 86 -23.60 -6.63 -12.32
N LEU A 87 -22.90 -5.72 -11.64
CA LEU A 87 -21.52 -5.89 -11.17
C LEU A 87 -21.45 -6.58 -9.80
N GLY A 88 -22.57 -6.83 -9.14
CA GLY A 88 -22.65 -7.50 -7.84
C GLY A 88 -22.43 -6.53 -6.67
N ALA A 89 -21.26 -5.90 -6.60
CA ALA A 89 -20.96 -4.83 -5.66
C ALA A 89 -20.03 -3.80 -6.30
N VAL A 90 -20.23 -2.53 -5.97
CA VAL A 90 -19.41 -1.43 -6.50
C VAL A 90 -19.06 -0.44 -5.39
N PRO A 91 -17.97 0.33 -5.51
CA PRO A 91 -17.66 1.38 -4.56
C PRO A 91 -18.78 2.43 -4.46
N SER A 92 -19.00 2.91 -3.24
CA SER A 92 -19.97 3.95 -2.89
C SER A 92 -19.35 5.16 -2.21
N SER A 93 -18.19 4.96 -1.60
CA SER A 93 -17.34 5.99 -1.03
C SER A 93 -15.96 5.39 -0.77
N ASP A 94 -14.95 6.23 -0.70
CA ASP A 94 -13.58 5.82 -0.44
C ASP A 94 -12.91 6.61 0.70
N LYS A 95 -11.78 6.08 1.14
CA LYS A 95 -10.86 6.72 2.10
C LYS A 95 -9.43 6.39 1.74
N TYR A 96 -8.55 7.35 2.02
CA TYR A 96 -7.13 7.22 1.78
C TYR A 96 -6.36 7.76 3.00
N PHE A 97 -5.33 7.03 3.40
CA PHE A 97 -4.40 7.39 4.45
C PHE A 97 -2.97 7.11 4.02
N LEU A 98 -2.06 8.00 4.37
CA LEU A 98 -0.62 7.84 4.19
C LEU A 98 0.08 8.33 5.46
N GLY A 99 1.02 7.54 5.96
CA GLY A 99 1.78 7.82 7.17
C GLY A 99 3.00 6.93 7.26
N ARG A 100 3.88 7.20 8.23
CA ARG A 100 4.98 6.31 8.58
C ARG A 100 4.64 5.47 9.80
N LEU A 101 4.95 4.18 9.71
CA LEU A 101 4.93 3.28 10.85
C LEU A 101 6.24 3.44 11.62
N SER A 102 6.16 3.65 12.94
CA SER A 102 7.31 3.55 13.83
C SER A 102 6.94 2.79 15.10
N LEU A 103 7.85 1.97 15.63
CA LEU A 103 7.65 1.27 16.89
C LEU A 103 8.54 1.88 17.97
N ASN A 104 7.92 2.48 18.99
CA ASN A 104 8.61 3.02 20.15
C ASN A 104 8.26 2.22 21.42
N GLU A 105 8.74 2.64 22.59
CA GLU A 105 8.47 1.96 23.87
C GLU A 105 6.98 1.89 24.22
N LYS A 106 6.17 2.82 23.70
CA LYS A 106 4.71 2.91 23.92
C LYS A 106 3.90 2.11 22.89
N GLY A 107 4.57 1.44 21.93
CA GLY A 107 3.95 0.65 20.87
C GLY A 107 4.03 1.34 19.52
N ILE A 108 3.02 1.08 18.68
CA ILE A 108 2.94 1.60 17.31
C ILE A 108 2.61 3.10 17.35
N ASN A 109 3.37 3.88 16.59
CA ASN A 109 3.16 5.30 16.39
C ASN A 109 3.03 5.61 14.88
N ASP A 110 2.02 6.42 14.55
CA ASP A 110 1.68 6.87 13.19
C ASP A 110 2.12 8.33 13.01
N THR A 111 3.15 8.55 12.20
CA THR A 111 3.55 9.90 11.79
C THR A 111 2.86 10.23 10.46
N LYS A 112 1.90 11.16 10.50
CA LYS A 112 1.05 11.50 9.35
C LYS A 112 1.68 12.56 8.46
N PHE A 113 1.45 12.43 7.16
CA PHE A 113 1.82 13.47 6.20
C PHE A 113 0.90 14.68 6.30
N GLU A 114 1.49 15.87 6.28
CA GLU A 114 0.78 17.13 6.20
C GLU A 114 0.38 17.43 4.75
N ASP A 115 -0.92 17.35 4.48
CA ASP A 115 -1.46 17.67 3.16
C ASP A 115 -2.39 18.89 3.25
N ARG A 116 -1.81 20.08 3.01
CA ARG A 116 -2.56 21.36 3.04
C ARG A 116 -3.56 21.46 1.88
N ALA A 117 -3.24 20.91 0.70
CA ALA A 117 -4.15 20.87 -0.45
C ALA A 117 -5.44 20.10 -0.12
N ARG A 118 -5.32 19.00 0.65
CA ARG A 118 -6.48 18.26 1.17
C ARG A 118 -7.18 18.93 2.35
N LYS A 119 -6.52 19.79 3.13
CA LYS A 119 -7.16 20.61 4.18
C LYS A 119 -8.05 21.71 3.61
N LEU A 120 -7.70 22.32 2.48
CA LEU A 120 -8.50 23.41 1.88
C LEU A 120 -9.88 22.92 1.40
N GLY A 121 -9.95 21.71 0.82
CA GLY A 121 -11.21 21.04 0.49
C GLY A 121 -11.96 20.47 1.70
N PHE A 122 -11.38 20.51 2.91
CA PHE A 122 -12.01 19.99 4.13
C PHE A 122 -13.10 20.94 4.64
N PHE A 123 -12.93 22.26 4.47
CA PHE A 123 -13.93 23.26 4.87
C PHE A 123 -15.21 23.21 4.03
N SER A 124 -15.12 22.94 2.71
CA SER A 124 -16.30 22.69 1.88
C SER A 124 -16.96 21.33 2.22
N ARG A 125 -16.16 20.33 2.62
CA ARG A 125 -16.65 19.02 3.10
C ARG A 125 -17.30 19.07 4.48
N VAL A 126 -17.05 20.10 5.30
CA VAL A 126 -17.74 20.26 6.61
C VAL A 126 -19.24 20.56 6.40
N LEU A 127 -19.62 21.21 5.30
CA LEU A 127 -21.03 21.40 4.95
C LEU A 127 -21.73 20.08 4.57
N ASP A 128 -21.04 19.19 3.85
CA ASP A 128 -21.52 17.82 3.57
C ASP A 128 -21.53 16.90 4.81
N ARG A 129 -20.77 17.27 5.86
CA ARG A 129 -20.68 16.52 7.13
C ARG A 129 -21.86 16.75 8.07
N LEU A 130 -22.77 17.69 7.82
CA LEU A 130 -23.99 17.82 8.63
C LEU A 130 -24.93 16.61 8.44
N ASN A 131 -24.74 15.80 7.40
CA ASN A 131 -25.38 14.49 7.21
C ASN A 131 -24.55 13.29 7.77
N SER A 132 -23.44 13.53 8.48
CA SER A 132 -22.40 12.52 8.78
C SER A 132 -22.42 11.92 10.19
N PHE A 133 -23.45 12.13 11.00
CA PHE A 133 -23.56 11.50 12.33
C PHE A 133 -23.66 9.96 12.30
N TYR A 134 -23.65 9.35 11.11
CA TYR A 134 -23.88 7.91 10.91
C TYR A 134 -22.85 7.20 10.00
N LYS A 135 -21.66 7.75 9.76
CA LYS A 135 -20.60 7.11 8.93
C LYS A 135 -19.54 6.44 9.81
N MET A 136 -19.09 5.23 9.43
CA MET A 136 -17.98 4.55 10.08
C MET A 136 -16.70 5.40 10.02
N ASN A 137 -16.05 5.56 11.18
CA ASN A 137 -14.79 6.29 11.30
C ASN A 137 -13.63 5.29 11.27
N TYR A 138 -12.89 5.28 10.17
CA TYR A 138 -11.67 4.50 10.03
C TYR A 138 -10.51 5.19 10.77
N VAL A 139 -9.77 4.42 11.55
CA VAL A 139 -8.60 4.89 12.31
C VAL A 139 -7.33 4.34 11.66
N PRO A 140 -6.45 5.18 11.08
CA PRO A 140 -5.24 4.72 10.38
C PRO A 140 -4.36 3.79 11.21
N LEU A 141 -4.15 4.15 12.48
CA LEU A 141 -3.38 3.35 13.44
C LEU A 141 -3.91 1.91 13.58
N GLY A 142 -5.23 1.71 13.45
CA GLY A 142 -5.83 0.37 13.52
C GLY A 142 -5.44 -0.52 12.33
N PHE A 143 -5.21 0.06 11.15
CA PHE A 143 -4.73 -0.68 9.98
C PHE A 143 -3.23 -1.02 10.11
N MET A 144 -2.44 -0.10 10.67
CA MET A 144 -1.03 -0.36 10.98
C MET A 144 -0.84 -1.51 11.99
N GLN A 145 -1.78 -1.68 12.93
CA GLN A 145 -1.76 -2.79 13.88
C GLN A 145 -1.91 -4.17 13.23
N LEU A 146 -2.53 -4.26 12.04
CA LEU A 146 -2.76 -5.53 11.33
C LEU A 146 -1.46 -6.15 10.77
N VAL A 147 -0.34 -5.44 10.89
CA VAL A 147 1.00 -5.93 10.60
C VAL A 147 1.45 -7.02 11.57
N PHE A 148 1.02 -6.92 12.83
CA PHE A 148 1.47 -7.77 13.94
C PHE A 148 0.35 -8.68 14.38
N LEU A 149 0.73 -9.83 14.96
CA LEU A 149 -0.14 -10.54 15.89
C LEU A 149 -0.03 -9.82 17.24
N ASN A 150 -1.16 -9.40 17.83
CA ASN A 150 -1.25 -8.59 19.05
C ASN A 150 -0.19 -8.92 20.13
N ASN A 151 0.15 -7.93 20.97
CA ASN A 151 0.97 -8.10 22.16
C ASN A 151 0.47 -9.30 22.99
N GLY A 152 1.35 -10.28 23.22
CA GLY A 152 1.01 -11.53 23.90
C GLY A 152 0.75 -12.72 22.96
N PHE A 153 1.18 -12.67 21.70
CA PHE A 153 1.24 -13.87 20.85
C PHE A 153 2.36 -14.82 21.33
N ASP A 154 2.04 -15.61 22.34
CA ASP A 154 2.95 -16.55 22.99
C ASP A 154 2.25 -17.86 23.36
N LYS A 155 3.04 -18.80 23.87
CA LYS A 155 2.57 -20.12 24.29
C LYS A 155 1.63 -20.09 25.50
N ASP A 156 1.63 -19.04 26.31
CA ASP A 156 0.77 -18.98 27.50
C ASP A 156 -0.66 -18.56 27.10
N HIS A 157 -0.79 -17.79 26.02
CA HIS A 157 -2.07 -17.27 25.53
C HIS A 157 -2.64 -18.02 24.34
N TYR A 158 -1.82 -18.78 23.59
CA TYR A 158 -2.23 -19.44 22.35
C TYR A 158 -1.88 -20.93 22.26
N GLU A 159 -2.67 -21.65 21.48
CA GLU A 159 -2.40 -23.01 21.01
C GLU A 159 -2.33 -22.99 19.47
N LEU A 160 -1.28 -23.57 18.91
CA LEU A 160 -1.10 -23.71 17.46
C LEU A 160 -1.48 -25.13 17.02
N LYS A 161 -2.50 -25.24 16.17
CA LYS A 161 -2.99 -26.53 15.67
C LYS A 161 -2.53 -26.72 14.23
N TYR A 162 -1.62 -27.68 14.02
CA TYR A 162 -1.16 -28.04 12.69
C TYR A 162 -2.33 -28.45 11.80
N LEU A 163 -2.35 -27.92 10.57
CA LEU A 163 -3.36 -28.23 9.58
C LEU A 163 -2.79 -28.99 8.39
N ARG A 164 -1.81 -28.39 7.70
CA ARG A 164 -1.23 -28.94 6.47
C ARG A 164 0.08 -28.23 6.09
N GLN A 165 0.74 -28.76 5.07
CA GLN A 165 1.77 -28.04 4.32
C GLN A 165 1.17 -27.41 3.07
N GLN A 166 1.72 -26.27 2.64
CA GLN A 166 1.28 -25.54 1.45
C GLN A 166 2.45 -24.76 0.84
N PHE A 167 2.52 -24.65 -0.47
CA PHE A 167 3.43 -23.71 -1.14
C PHE A 167 2.75 -22.36 -1.31
N LEU A 168 3.45 -21.29 -0.96
CA LEU A 168 3.10 -19.91 -1.30
C LEU A 168 4.20 -19.40 -2.23
N GLY A 169 3.92 -19.37 -3.53
CA GLY A 169 4.97 -19.21 -4.55
C GLY A 169 5.98 -20.34 -4.48
N GLU A 170 7.26 -20.01 -4.31
CA GLU A 170 8.37 -20.96 -4.19
C GLU A 170 8.66 -21.37 -2.74
N VAL A 171 7.96 -20.77 -1.78
CA VAL A 171 8.21 -20.97 -0.35
C VAL A 171 7.31 -22.08 0.16
N ARG A 172 7.93 -23.16 0.66
CA ARG A 172 7.22 -24.19 1.41
C ARG A 172 6.83 -23.64 2.78
N THR A 173 5.57 -23.82 3.14
CA THR A 173 5.01 -23.37 4.42
C THR A 173 4.29 -24.50 5.15
N VAL A 174 4.26 -24.37 6.46
CA VAL A 174 3.43 -25.15 7.39
C VAL A 174 2.30 -24.25 7.90
N VAL A 175 1.08 -24.77 7.87
CA VAL A 175 -0.13 -24.00 8.16
C VAL A 175 -0.67 -24.40 9.52
N PHE A 176 -0.93 -23.40 10.36
CA PHE A 176 -1.50 -23.59 11.70
C PHE A 176 -2.77 -22.77 11.87
N ASP A 177 -3.79 -23.38 12.48
CA ASP A 177 -4.88 -22.64 13.08
C ASP A 177 -4.41 -22.11 14.45
N VAL A 178 -4.62 -20.81 14.68
CA VAL A 178 -4.27 -20.12 15.92
C VAL A 178 -5.50 -20.04 16.80
N VAL A 179 -5.46 -20.72 17.95
CA VAL A 179 -6.59 -20.79 18.89
C VAL A 179 -6.19 -20.10 20.20
N PRO A 180 -6.90 -19.04 20.63
CA PRO A 180 -6.67 -18.41 21.92
C PRO A 180 -7.07 -19.37 23.05
N LYS A 181 -6.29 -19.39 24.13
CA LYS A 181 -6.61 -20.19 25.31
C LYS A 181 -7.77 -19.54 26.09
N PRO A 182 -8.59 -20.33 26.84
CA PRO A 182 -9.81 -19.84 27.49
C PRO A 182 -9.61 -18.69 28.50
N HIS A 183 -8.40 -18.51 29.02
CA HIS A 183 -8.07 -17.47 29.99
C HIS A 183 -7.43 -16.23 29.35
N ASN A 184 -7.31 -16.17 28.03
CA ASN A 184 -6.81 -15.00 27.31
C ASN A 184 -7.83 -13.86 27.43
N LYS A 185 -7.42 -12.75 28.05
CA LYS A 185 -8.28 -11.59 28.33
C LYS A 185 -7.95 -10.47 27.36
N GLY A 186 -8.98 -9.80 26.83
CA GLY A 186 -8.84 -8.67 25.92
C GLY A 186 -8.80 -9.10 24.44
N PRO A 187 -8.47 -8.16 23.53
CA PRO A 187 -8.35 -8.45 22.10
C PRO A 187 -7.31 -9.53 21.83
N HIS A 188 -7.66 -10.54 21.04
CA HIS A 188 -6.77 -11.64 20.69
C HIS A 188 -7.06 -12.10 19.27
N PHE A 189 -5.99 -12.44 18.54
CA PHE A 189 -6.11 -12.95 17.18
C PHE A 189 -6.79 -14.33 17.15
N VAL A 190 -7.65 -14.54 16.16
CA VAL A 190 -8.21 -15.85 15.83
C VAL A 190 -8.13 -15.99 14.31
N GLY A 191 -7.56 -17.10 13.85
CA GLY A 191 -7.39 -17.34 12.42
C GLY A 191 -6.32 -18.35 12.11
N ARG A 192 -5.60 -18.11 11.01
CA ARG A 192 -4.62 -19.02 10.44
C ARG A 192 -3.33 -18.29 10.11
N ILE A 193 -2.22 -18.97 10.35
CA ILE A 193 -0.89 -18.50 9.98
C ILE A 193 -0.20 -19.51 9.06
N TRP A 194 0.61 -18.98 8.14
CA TRP A 194 1.52 -19.76 7.30
C TRP A 194 2.93 -19.44 7.75
N VAL A 195 3.67 -20.48 8.07
CA VAL A 195 5.02 -20.42 8.64
C VAL A 195 5.97 -21.03 7.64
N GLU A 196 7.02 -20.33 7.24
CA GLU A 196 8.01 -20.90 6.32
C GLU A 196 8.87 -21.98 7.03
N ASP A 197 9.34 -22.96 6.26
CA ASP A 197 9.86 -24.22 6.78
C ASP A 197 11.33 -24.22 7.24
N GLN A 198 12.08 -23.12 7.07
CA GLN A 198 13.51 -23.05 7.43
C GLN A 198 13.71 -22.48 8.83
N ASP A 199 13.30 -21.23 9.04
CA ASP A 199 13.54 -20.48 10.27
C ASP A 199 12.27 -20.31 11.12
N TYR A 200 11.13 -20.78 10.63
CA TYR A 200 9.80 -20.68 11.24
C TYR A 200 9.25 -19.25 11.33
N ASN A 201 9.57 -18.41 10.34
CA ASN A 201 8.97 -17.08 10.23
C ASN A 201 7.50 -17.18 9.77
N ILE A 202 6.62 -16.39 10.37
CA ILE A 202 5.24 -16.24 9.87
C ILE A 202 5.28 -15.35 8.62
N VAL A 203 4.81 -15.87 7.49
CA VAL A 203 4.84 -15.18 6.18
C VAL A 203 3.45 -14.75 5.70
N ARG A 204 2.38 -15.32 6.27
CA ARG A 204 1.00 -14.91 6.01
C ARG A 204 0.15 -15.08 7.26
N ILE A 205 -0.74 -14.12 7.49
CA ILE A 205 -1.72 -14.12 8.58
C ILE A 205 -3.10 -13.88 7.96
N ASN A 206 -4.06 -14.77 8.24
CA ASN A 206 -5.44 -14.63 7.78
C ASN A 206 -6.40 -14.80 8.95
N GLY A 207 -7.17 -13.78 9.29
CA GLY A 207 -8.08 -13.87 10.43
C GLY A 207 -8.61 -12.53 10.89
N THR A 208 -8.96 -12.47 12.17
CA THR A 208 -9.51 -11.25 12.82
C THR A 208 -9.16 -11.25 14.31
N TYR A 209 -9.61 -10.21 15.02
CA TYR A 209 -9.42 -10.08 16.47
C TYR A 209 -10.76 -10.20 17.22
N GLU A 210 -10.75 -10.93 18.33
CA GLU A 210 -11.89 -11.11 19.23
C GLU A 210 -11.57 -10.61 20.65
N PRO A 211 -12.55 -10.19 21.47
CA PRO A 211 -13.98 -10.11 21.15
C PRO A 211 -14.31 -8.89 20.29
N ARG A 212 -15.29 -9.04 19.39
CA ARG A 212 -15.87 -7.91 18.65
C ARG A 212 -16.65 -7.02 19.59
N SER A 213 -16.15 -5.82 19.85
CA SER A 213 -16.89 -4.83 20.64
C SER A 213 -17.95 -4.15 19.77
N ARG A 214 -19.05 -3.69 20.39
CA ARG A 214 -20.07 -2.88 19.69
C ARG A 214 -19.53 -1.51 19.24
N MET A 215 -18.44 -1.02 19.84
CA MET A 215 -17.84 0.28 19.53
C MET A 215 -16.50 0.20 18.81
N ASN A 216 -15.74 -0.90 19.00
CA ASN A 216 -14.45 -1.12 18.34
C ASN A 216 -14.56 -2.37 17.47
N PHE A 217 -14.57 -2.16 16.15
CA PHE A 217 -14.72 -3.22 15.14
C PHE A 217 -13.34 -3.63 14.61
N TYR A 218 -13.03 -4.92 14.66
CA TYR A 218 -11.86 -5.48 13.98
C TYR A 218 -12.32 -6.09 12.66
N PHE A 219 -11.68 -5.68 11.58
CA PHE A 219 -11.93 -6.23 10.25
C PHE A 219 -11.24 -7.59 10.10
N HIS A 220 -11.77 -8.45 9.24
CA HIS A 220 -10.99 -9.56 8.71
C HIS A 220 -9.89 -9.02 7.82
N PHE A 221 -8.72 -9.64 7.94
CA PHE A 221 -7.55 -9.23 7.20
C PHE A 221 -6.72 -10.43 6.73
N ASP A 222 -5.99 -10.21 5.65
CA ASP A 222 -5.00 -11.11 5.07
C ASP A 222 -3.69 -10.33 4.91
N SER A 223 -2.76 -10.54 5.85
CA SER A 223 -1.46 -9.87 5.91
C SER A 223 -0.37 -10.77 5.36
N TRP A 224 0.51 -10.21 4.54
CA TRP A 224 1.59 -10.90 3.84
C TRP A 224 2.93 -10.25 4.16
N ARG A 225 3.91 -11.11 4.44
CA ARG A 225 5.32 -10.73 4.59
C ARG A 225 6.12 -11.31 3.43
N ILE A 226 7.01 -10.51 2.88
CA ILE A 226 7.90 -10.94 1.79
C ILE A 226 9.33 -11.00 2.31
N ASN A 227 10.14 -11.85 1.68
CA ASN A 227 11.55 -11.92 2.01
C ASN A 227 12.28 -10.80 1.26
N MET A 228 12.71 -9.78 1.99
CA MET A 228 13.34 -8.58 1.40
C MET A 228 14.87 -8.70 1.40
N GLN A 229 15.43 -9.43 2.36
CA GLN A 229 16.85 -9.74 2.48
C GLN A 229 17.00 -11.18 3.00
N PRO A 230 18.19 -11.81 2.88
CA PRO A 230 18.41 -13.15 3.42
C PRO A 230 17.99 -13.26 4.88
N GLY A 231 16.99 -14.12 5.16
CA GLY A 231 16.44 -14.34 6.50
C GLY A 231 15.52 -13.24 7.05
N ILE A 232 15.30 -12.15 6.32
CA ILE A 232 14.46 -11.01 6.76
C ILE A 232 13.11 -11.04 6.06
N TRP A 233 12.05 -11.36 6.82
CA TRP A 233 10.67 -11.39 6.35
C TRP A 233 9.90 -10.21 6.91
N LEU A 234 9.59 -9.24 6.05
CA LEU A 234 8.97 -7.99 6.46
C LEU A 234 7.56 -7.83 5.86
N PRO A 235 6.63 -7.20 6.60
CA PRO A 235 5.28 -6.90 6.13
C PRO A 235 5.27 -6.02 4.89
N ALA A 236 4.47 -6.37 3.88
CA ALA A 236 4.37 -5.60 2.63
C ALA A 236 2.93 -5.31 2.19
N TYR A 237 2.02 -6.27 2.38
CA TYR A 237 0.64 -6.16 1.93
C TYR A 237 -0.33 -6.62 3.01
N ILE A 238 -1.42 -5.87 3.19
CA ILE A 238 -2.56 -6.29 4.00
C ILE A 238 -3.82 -6.03 3.20
N TYR A 239 -4.58 -7.08 2.95
CA TYR A 239 -5.94 -6.95 2.43
C TYR A 239 -6.92 -6.98 3.60
N THR A 240 -7.95 -6.14 3.56
CA THR A 240 -9.03 -6.11 4.57
C THR A 240 -10.38 -6.16 3.87
N GLU A 241 -11.30 -6.98 4.37
CA GLU A 241 -12.64 -7.08 3.79
C GLU A 241 -13.68 -7.37 4.88
N GLU A 242 -14.86 -6.76 4.73
CA GLU A 242 -16.07 -7.13 5.45
C GLU A 242 -17.25 -7.15 4.47
N SER A 243 -18.14 -8.13 4.61
CA SER A 243 -19.31 -8.31 3.74
C SER A 243 -20.64 -7.96 4.42
N ASP A 244 -20.75 -8.22 5.72
CA ASP A 244 -22.04 -8.22 6.44
C ASP A 244 -21.91 -7.79 7.91
N ALA A 245 -20.83 -7.11 8.27
CA ALA A 245 -20.57 -6.63 9.62
C ALA A 245 -21.65 -5.67 10.13
N LYS A 246 -22.40 -6.06 11.17
CA LYS A 246 -23.43 -5.20 11.77
C LYS A 246 -22.81 -4.23 12.78
N TYR A 247 -22.73 -2.95 12.45
CA TYR A 247 -22.18 -1.91 13.33
C TYR A 247 -23.26 -1.01 13.99
N ALA A 248 -24.53 -1.20 13.62
CA ALA A 248 -25.70 -0.59 14.27
C ALA A 248 -26.96 -1.44 14.05
N LEU A 249 -28.06 -1.16 14.77
CA LEU A 249 -29.29 -1.96 14.84
C LEU A 249 -29.88 -2.35 13.45
N LEU A 250 -29.61 -1.56 12.40
CA LEU A 250 -30.15 -1.74 11.04
C LEU A 250 -29.11 -1.59 9.92
N ARG A 251 -27.79 -1.58 10.22
CA ARG A 251 -26.76 -1.27 9.20
C ARG A 251 -25.67 -2.33 9.13
N GLY A 252 -25.51 -2.89 7.93
CA GLY A 252 -24.36 -3.70 7.54
C GLY A 252 -23.24 -2.81 6.98
N LEU A 253 -22.01 -3.19 7.26
CA LEU A 253 -20.81 -2.66 6.64
C LEU A 253 -20.34 -3.67 5.59
N SER A 254 -20.22 -3.19 4.35
CA SER A 254 -19.47 -3.89 3.32
C SER A 254 -18.33 -2.99 2.87
N MET A 255 -17.10 -3.47 2.96
CA MET A 255 -15.92 -2.70 2.62
C MET A 255 -14.81 -3.62 2.11
N LYS A 256 -13.99 -3.07 1.21
CA LYS A 256 -12.70 -3.65 0.80
C LYS A 256 -11.61 -2.63 1.04
N GLY A 257 -10.43 -3.08 1.42
CA GLY A 257 -9.31 -2.19 1.70
C GLY A 257 -7.98 -2.87 1.47
N GLN A 258 -6.99 -2.08 1.13
CA GLN A 258 -5.63 -2.53 0.95
C GLN A 258 -4.69 -1.58 1.68
N THR A 259 -3.79 -2.16 2.46
CA THR A 259 -2.65 -1.47 3.06
C THR A 259 -1.36 -1.97 2.45
N ARG A 260 -0.46 -1.07 2.07
CA ARG A 260 0.86 -1.36 1.50
C ARG A 260 1.93 -0.73 2.38
N LEU A 261 3.05 -1.43 2.52
CA LEU A 261 4.21 -0.94 3.25
C LEU A 261 5.44 -0.97 2.34
N TRP A 262 6.25 0.09 2.36
CA TRP A 262 7.50 0.22 1.61
C TRP A 262 8.46 1.21 2.28
N GLY A 263 9.63 1.47 1.69
CA GLY A 263 10.63 2.37 2.24
C GLY A 263 11.33 1.79 3.47
N TYR A 264 11.61 0.48 3.46
CA TYR A 264 12.38 -0.14 4.54
C TYR A 264 13.86 0.27 4.51
N ASP A 265 14.41 0.62 3.34
CA ASP A 265 15.81 1.00 3.14
C ASP A 265 16.02 2.42 2.59
N LEU A 266 15.30 3.41 3.14
CA LEU A 266 15.41 4.80 2.70
C LEU A 266 16.78 5.46 2.96
N LYS A 267 17.67 4.82 3.73
CA LYS A 267 19.00 5.37 4.04
C LYS A 267 20.02 5.13 2.92
N HIS A 268 19.76 4.18 2.02
CA HIS A 268 20.65 3.86 0.91
C HIS A 268 20.12 4.34 -0.45
N SER A 269 19.10 5.23 -0.48
CA SER A 269 18.64 5.88 -1.71
C SER A 269 19.70 6.87 -2.24
N GLY A 270 20.53 6.37 -3.15
CA GLY A 270 21.38 7.14 -4.08
C GLY A 270 22.65 7.78 -3.50
N LEU A 271 22.52 8.72 -2.55
CA LEU A 271 23.54 9.76 -2.34
C LEU A 271 24.77 9.31 -1.51
N GLN A 272 24.59 8.38 -0.58
CA GLN A 272 25.71 7.87 0.20
C GLN A 272 26.64 6.99 -0.65
N THR A 273 26.07 6.33 -1.66
CA THR A 273 26.79 5.57 -2.68
C THR A 273 27.56 6.50 -3.63
N GLU A 274 26.99 7.65 -4.02
CA GLU A 274 27.70 8.65 -4.84
C GLU A 274 28.93 9.24 -4.16
N PHE A 275 28.84 9.59 -2.86
CA PHE A 275 30.00 10.10 -2.11
C PHE A 275 31.12 9.04 -2.00
N THR A 276 30.74 7.77 -1.84
CA THR A 276 31.69 6.66 -1.73
C THR A 276 32.33 6.34 -3.10
N ASN A 277 31.55 6.44 -4.18
CA ASN A 277 32.03 6.22 -5.55
C ASN A 277 32.91 7.38 -6.07
N MET A 278 32.64 8.62 -5.66
CA MET A 278 33.48 9.79 -6.00
C MET A 278 34.90 9.71 -5.43
N GLN A 279 35.13 8.93 -4.35
CA GLN A 279 36.49 8.71 -3.83
C GLN A 279 37.33 7.74 -4.68
N VAL A 280 36.73 6.95 -5.57
CA VAL A 280 37.41 5.89 -6.32
C VAL A 280 37.80 6.34 -7.74
N GLU A 281 37.17 7.38 -8.29
CA GLU A 281 37.51 7.95 -9.59
C GLU A 281 37.98 9.40 -9.47
N SER A 282 39.28 9.57 -9.25
CA SER A 282 39.96 10.81 -9.58
C SER A 282 41.34 10.50 -10.15
N PRO A 283 41.45 10.51 -11.48
CA PRO A 283 42.47 11.30 -12.13
C PRO A 283 41.74 12.40 -12.90
N ALA A 284 41.58 13.57 -12.27
CA ALA A 284 41.21 14.79 -12.96
C ALA A 284 42.22 15.02 -14.09
N LYS A 285 41.82 14.72 -15.33
CA LYS A 285 42.54 15.15 -16.52
C LYS A 285 42.02 16.54 -16.84
N ASP A 286 42.88 17.53 -16.62
CA ASP A 286 42.73 18.91 -17.05
C ASP A 286 42.30 18.95 -18.53
N VAL A 287 41.05 19.32 -18.78
CA VAL A 287 40.59 19.80 -20.09
C VAL A 287 40.44 21.31 -19.94
N SER A 288 41.49 22.07 -20.28
CA SER A 288 41.38 23.51 -20.40
C SER A 288 40.63 23.83 -21.69
N ASP A 289 39.40 24.35 -21.59
CA ASP A 289 38.71 24.91 -22.73
C ASP A 289 39.33 26.28 -23.08
N ASN A 290 39.73 26.45 -24.35
CA ASN A 290 40.37 27.66 -24.87
C ASN A 290 39.34 28.69 -25.38
N SER A 291 38.10 28.66 -24.89
CA SER A 291 37.00 29.53 -25.33
C SER A 291 36.99 30.93 -24.69
N GLY A 292 37.89 31.21 -23.75
CA GLY A 292 37.99 32.54 -23.10
C GLY A 292 36.90 32.84 -22.07
N PHE A 293 35.97 31.91 -21.85
CA PHE A 293 35.03 31.90 -20.74
C PHE A 293 35.58 30.98 -19.64
N GLY A 294 35.49 31.42 -18.38
CA GLY A 294 35.79 30.53 -17.24
C GLY A 294 34.92 29.27 -17.29
N ALA A 295 35.39 28.14 -16.74
CA ALA A 295 34.67 26.86 -16.81
C ALA A 295 33.21 26.89 -16.29
N ASN A 296 32.84 27.93 -15.52
CA ASN A 296 31.50 28.16 -14.99
C ASN A 296 30.79 29.40 -15.56
N GLU A 297 31.42 30.14 -16.49
CA GLU A 297 30.84 31.31 -17.11
C GLU A 297 29.89 30.89 -18.24
N THR A 298 28.58 31.00 -17.97
CA THR A 298 27.52 30.69 -18.94
C THR A 298 26.76 31.95 -19.32
N MET A 299 26.18 31.97 -20.52
CA MET A 299 25.32 33.08 -20.97
C MET A 299 24.04 33.14 -20.13
N PRO A 300 23.47 34.35 -19.85
CA PRO A 300 22.35 34.49 -18.92
C PRO A 300 21.14 33.57 -19.18
N VAL A 301 20.80 33.33 -20.45
CA VAL A 301 19.71 32.41 -20.83
C VAL A 301 20.06 30.97 -20.49
N HIS A 302 21.30 30.55 -20.76
CA HIS A 302 21.77 29.22 -20.39
C HIS A 302 21.82 29.04 -18.86
N SER A 303 22.27 30.07 -18.13
CA SER A 303 22.25 30.06 -16.65
C SER A 303 20.83 29.90 -16.11
N GLN A 304 19.84 30.57 -16.73
CA GLN A 304 18.43 30.42 -16.35
C GLN A 304 17.92 28.98 -16.56
N HIS A 305 18.26 28.33 -17.68
CA HIS A 305 17.88 26.94 -17.93
C HIS A 305 18.55 25.96 -16.95
N MET A 306 19.84 26.17 -16.64
CA MET A 306 20.54 25.39 -15.61
C MET A 306 19.87 25.53 -14.25
N TRP A 307 19.45 26.76 -13.89
CA TRP A 307 18.77 27.03 -12.62
C TRP A 307 17.37 26.39 -12.54
N GLU A 308 16.62 26.39 -13.65
CA GLU A 308 15.35 25.66 -13.75
C GLU A 308 15.56 24.14 -13.62
N ARG A 309 16.65 23.61 -14.18
CA ARG A 309 16.99 22.19 -14.05
C ARG A 309 17.42 21.82 -12.64
N GLU A 310 18.18 22.68 -11.96
CA GLU A 310 18.54 22.50 -10.55
C GLU A 310 17.29 22.50 -9.64
N ALA A 311 16.32 23.39 -9.91
CA ALA A 311 15.04 23.36 -9.21
C ALA A 311 14.29 22.04 -9.42
N GLU A 312 14.31 21.50 -10.63
CA GLU A 312 13.69 20.23 -10.96
C GLU A 312 14.36 19.07 -10.24
N ASP A 313 15.69 18.96 -10.30
CA ASP A 313 16.46 17.89 -9.66
C ASP A 313 16.30 17.93 -8.14
N ASN A 314 16.35 19.12 -7.52
CA ASN A 314 16.12 19.30 -6.08
C ASN A 314 14.75 18.77 -5.62
N VAL A 315 13.69 19.01 -6.41
CA VAL A 315 12.36 18.51 -6.10
C VAL A 315 12.34 16.98 -6.23
N LEU A 316 12.86 16.42 -7.33
CA LEU A 316 12.88 14.97 -7.55
C LEU A 316 13.64 14.24 -6.44
N ASP A 317 14.84 14.71 -6.11
CA ASP A 317 15.66 14.22 -5.00
C ASP A 317 14.89 14.25 -3.68
N ARG A 318 14.18 15.36 -3.41
CA ARG A 318 13.44 15.52 -2.17
C ARG A 318 12.29 14.53 -2.06
N LEU A 319 11.57 14.28 -3.16
CA LEU A 319 10.47 13.32 -3.22
C LEU A 319 10.96 11.86 -3.10
N GLU A 320 12.12 11.55 -3.70
CA GLU A 320 12.76 10.23 -3.59
C GLU A 320 13.25 9.96 -2.16
N ARG A 321 13.94 10.92 -1.53
CA ARG A 321 14.36 10.81 -0.12
C ARG A 321 13.18 10.66 0.84
N ALA A 322 12.04 11.30 0.55
CA ALA A 322 10.82 11.12 1.32
C ALA A 322 10.17 9.73 1.16
N GLY A 323 10.64 8.91 0.21
CA GLY A 323 10.07 7.59 -0.07
C GLY A 323 8.70 7.65 -0.75
N ILE A 324 8.43 8.71 -1.52
CA ILE A 324 7.15 8.86 -2.25
C ILE A 324 7.33 8.84 -3.77
N LEU A 325 8.55 9.05 -4.26
CA LEU A 325 8.93 8.89 -5.67
C LEU A 325 9.83 7.67 -5.81
N ALA A 326 9.52 6.79 -6.76
CA ALA A 326 10.39 5.65 -7.06
C ALA A 326 11.72 6.13 -7.65
N PRO A 327 12.84 5.46 -7.34
CA PRO A 327 14.09 5.63 -8.10
C PRO A 327 13.86 5.44 -9.60
N ASP A 328 14.74 6.02 -10.42
CA ASP A 328 14.64 5.82 -11.86
C ASP A 328 14.85 4.34 -12.24
N GLY A 329 14.06 3.82 -13.19
CA GLY A 329 14.01 2.38 -13.42
C GLY A 329 13.25 1.94 -14.67
N ASP A 330 12.91 0.66 -14.73
CA ASP A 330 12.34 0.04 -15.93
C ASP A 330 10.97 0.64 -16.30
N VAL A 331 10.13 0.97 -15.32
CA VAL A 331 8.83 1.61 -15.58
C VAL A 331 9.05 3.00 -16.17
N SER A 332 9.98 3.80 -15.65
CA SER A 332 10.33 5.12 -16.21
C SER A 332 10.71 5.02 -17.69
N LYS A 333 11.50 4.01 -18.08
CA LYS A 333 11.89 3.78 -19.48
C LYS A 333 10.71 3.45 -20.38
N VAL A 334 9.74 2.68 -19.87
CA VAL A 334 8.49 2.40 -20.61
C VAL A 334 7.71 3.68 -20.85
N LEU A 335 7.55 4.52 -19.82
CA LEU A 335 6.91 5.83 -19.95
C LEU A 335 7.65 6.72 -20.95
N GLN A 336 8.98 6.76 -20.85
CA GLN A 336 9.84 7.53 -21.74
C GLN A 336 9.69 7.09 -23.21
N THR A 337 9.53 5.79 -23.46
CA THR A 337 9.29 5.27 -24.81
C THR A 337 7.99 5.82 -25.40
N VAL A 338 6.92 5.87 -24.61
CA VAL A 338 5.62 6.41 -25.05
C VAL A 338 5.72 7.92 -25.32
N VAL A 339 6.43 8.67 -24.48
CA VAL A 339 6.69 10.10 -24.68
C VAL A 339 7.52 10.34 -25.93
N THR A 340 8.63 9.61 -26.09
CA THR A 340 9.54 9.72 -27.25
C THR A 340 8.78 9.47 -28.55
N ASN A 341 7.90 8.47 -28.59
CA ASN A 341 7.04 8.22 -29.75
C ASN A 341 6.19 9.45 -30.12
N MET A 342 5.65 10.16 -29.12
CA MET A 342 4.87 11.38 -29.36
C MET A 342 5.74 12.56 -29.78
N GLU A 343 6.94 12.72 -29.20
CA GLU A 343 7.90 13.76 -29.61
C GLU A 343 8.31 13.61 -31.06
N VAL A 344 8.66 12.38 -31.47
CA VAL A 344 9.08 12.06 -32.83
C VAL A 344 7.96 12.32 -33.82
N THR A 345 6.73 11.85 -33.57
CA THR A 345 5.64 12.02 -34.54
C THR A 345 5.08 13.44 -34.60
N ASN A 346 5.33 14.26 -33.57
CA ASN A 346 4.98 15.67 -33.55
C ASN A 346 6.12 16.61 -33.93
N ASN A 347 7.28 16.08 -34.34
CA ASN A 347 8.49 16.83 -34.68
C ASN A 347 8.90 17.81 -33.56
N LEU A 348 8.84 17.37 -32.31
CA LEU A 348 9.25 18.16 -31.15
C LEU A 348 10.75 17.98 -30.90
N ASN A 349 11.47 19.08 -30.73
CA ASN A 349 12.86 19.09 -30.25
C ASN A 349 12.90 19.85 -28.93
N ILE A 350 12.80 19.12 -27.82
CA ILE A 350 12.71 19.69 -26.47
C ILE A 350 14.07 19.55 -25.81
N GLU A 351 14.62 20.67 -25.32
CA GLU A 351 15.86 20.73 -24.56
C GLU A 351 15.63 21.54 -23.27
N PRO A 352 16.00 21.02 -22.08
CA PRO A 352 16.57 19.69 -21.83
C PRO A 352 15.56 18.57 -22.09
N GLU A 353 16.04 17.33 -22.13
CA GLU A 353 15.22 16.16 -22.44
C GLU A 353 14.07 15.97 -21.43
N VAL A 354 12.95 15.47 -21.93
CA VAL A 354 11.82 15.07 -21.09
C VAL A 354 12.20 13.81 -20.33
N ARG A 355 11.97 13.78 -19.01
CA ARG A 355 12.13 12.58 -18.18
C ARG A 355 10.77 12.09 -17.70
N CYS A 356 10.69 10.81 -17.32
CA CYS A 356 9.50 10.24 -16.70
C CYS A 356 9.85 9.62 -15.34
N ARG A 357 9.03 9.85 -14.31
CA ARG A 357 9.20 9.24 -12.99
C ARG A 357 7.86 8.74 -12.44
N VAL A 358 7.93 7.83 -11.47
CA VAL A 358 6.73 7.19 -10.89
C VAL A 358 6.55 7.62 -9.44
N LEU A 359 5.41 8.24 -9.13
CA LEU A 359 4.98 8.50 -7.77
C LEU A 359 4.40 7.20 -7.17
N LEU A 360 4.79 6.82 -5.96
CA LEU A 360 4.46 5.52 -5.37
C LEU A 360 3.02 5.39 -4.87
N THR A 361 2.32 6.52 -4.75
CA THR A 361 0.99 6.59 -4.11
C THR A 361 -0.16 6.13 -5.02
N THR A 362 -1.27 5.75 -4.40
CA THR A 362 -2.50 5.25 -5.05
C THR A 362 -3.41 6.32 -5.69
N PRO A 363 -3.53 7.57 -5.22
CA PRO A 363 -4.40 8.56 -5.86
C PRO A 363 -4.01 8.75 -7.34
N LEU A 364 -5.00 8.88 -8.21
CA LEU A 364 -4.81 8.99 -9.65
C LEU A 364 -4.36 10.42 -9.98
N GLU A 365 -3.05 10.57 -10.20
CA GLU A 365 -2.48 11.88 -10.49
C GLU A 365 -1.32 11.78 -11.47
N SER A 366 -1.18 12.87 -12.22
CA SER A 366 -0.10 13.16 -13.14
C SER A 366 0.18 14.65 -13.12
N PHE A 367 1.45 15.03 -13.20
CA PHE A 367 1.91 16.41 -13.17
C PHE A 367 3.33 16.53 -13.73
N ASN A 368 3.79 17.76 -13.90
CA ASN A 368 5.14 18.08 -14.31
C ASN A 368 5.96 18.70 -13.17
N ILE A 369 7.23 18.32 -13.10
CA ILE A 369 8.28 19.03 -12.37
C ILE A 369 9.29 19.44 -13.43
N GLY A 370 9.28 20.70 -13.85
CA GLY A 370 10.11 21.15 -14.97
C GLY A 370 9.85 20.30 -16.22
N HIS A 371 10.89 19.65 -16.74
CA HIS A 371 10.82 18.73 -17.88
C HIS A 371 10.57 17.26 -17.49
N THR A 372 10.32 16.97 -16.21
CA THR A 372 9.98 15.63 -15.76
C THR A 372 8.48 15.45 -15.62
N ILE A 373 7.92 14.47 -16.34
CA ILE A 373 6.55 14.00 -16.16
C ILE A 373 6.53 12.99 -15.01
N VAL A 374 5.68 13.23 -14.02
CA VAL A 374 5.45 12.30 -12.91
C VAL A 374 4.05 11.72 -13.02
N ILE A 375 3.93 10.40 -12.90
CA ILE A 375 2.66 9.68 -12.91
C ILE A 375 2.57 8.74 -11.70
N SER A 376 1.41 8.70 -11.06
CA SER A 376 1.23 7.84 -9.89
C SER A 376 1.08 6.37 -10.25
N ARG A 377 1.61 5.50 -9.37
CA ARG A 377 1.43 4.05 -9.40
C ARG A 377 -0.03 3.68 -9.53
N GLY A 378 -0.89 4.33 -8.76
CA GLY A 378 -2.33 4.09 -8.83
C GLY A 378 -2.94 4.42 -10.18
N LEU A 379 -2.49 5.49 -10.86
CA LEU A 379 -2.93 5.80 -12.22
C LEU A 379 -2.42 4.76 -13.22
N LEU A 380 -1.14 4.38 -13.14
CA LEU A 380 -0.58 3.32 -13.98
C LEU A 380 -1.32 1.99 -13.82
N ASP A 381 -1.70 1.63 -12.59
CA ASP A 381 -2.40 0.39 -12.28
C ASP A 381 -3.76 0.25 -12.99
N VAL A 382 -4.47 1.35 -13.20
CA VAL A 382 -5.87 1.33 -13.67
C VAL A 382 -6.02 1.55 -15.18
N LEU A 383 -4.95 1.92 -15.88
CA LEU A 383 -5.00 2.18 -17.31
C LEU A 383 -5.16 0.86 -18.10
N PRO A 384 -6.17 0.76 -18.98
CA PRO A 384 -6.47 -0.48 -19.68
C PRO A 384 -5.42 -0.82 -20.74
N ASP A 385 -4.77 0.18 -21.33
CA ASP A 385 -3.82 0.00 -22.42
C ASP A 385 -2.85 1.20 -22.59
N GLU A 386 -1.92 1.04 -23.53
CA GLU A 386 -0.91 2.04 -23.88
C GLU A 386 -1.52 3.31 -24.50
N ALA A 387 -2.66 3.23 -25.20
CA ALA A 387 -3.31 4.42 -25.76
C ALA A 387 -3.90 5.32 -24.66
N SER A 388 -4.42 4.70 -23.60
CA SER A 388 -4.88 5.39 -22.39
C SER A 388 -3.71 5.99 -21.62
N LEU A 389 -2.56 5.31 -21.57
CA LEU A 389 -1.33 5.86 -21.03
C LEU A 389 -0.82 7.06 -21.83
N ALA A 390 -0.77 6.94 -23.15
CA ALA A 390 -0.37 8.02 -24.04
C ALA A 390 -1.28 9.24 -23.87
N MET A 391 -2.59 9.05 -23.65
CA MET A 391 -3.50 10.15 -23.33
C MET A 391 -3.05 10.93 -22.09
N VAL A 392 -2.75 10.24 -20.98
CA VAL A 392 -2.28 10.92 -19.76
C VAL A 392 -0.96 11.65 -20.03
N LEU A 393 0.01 10.96 -20.64
CA LEU A 393 1.34 11.51 -20.91
C LEU A 393 1.29 12.68 -21.89
N SER A 394 0.37 12.69 -22.86
CA SER A 394 0.22 13.78 -23.83
C SER A 394 -0.22 15.09 -23.20
N HIS A 395 -1.05 15.03 -22.16
CA HIS A 395 -1.47 16.21 -21.39
C HIS A 395 -0.28 16.81 -20.63
N GLU A 396 0.51 15.97 -19.96
CA GLU A 396 1.69 16.44 -19.22
C GLU A 396 2.82 16.90 -20.17
N LEU A 397 3.01 16.21 -21.30
CA LEU A 397 3.95 16.65 -22.35
C LEU A 397 3.53 18.01 -22.93
N ALA A 398 2.23 18.27 -23.06
CA ALA A 398 1.73 19.55 -23.52
C ALA A 398 2.09 20.70 -22.57
N HIS A 399 2.15 20.50 -21.25
CA HIS A 399 2.66 21.52 -20.33
C HIS A 399 4.12 21.89 -20.63
N ILE A 400 4.97 20.90 -20.95
CA ILE A 400 6.37 21.12 -21.30
C ILE A 400 6.48 21.88 -22.63
N VAL A 401 5.74 21.43 -23.65
CA VAL A 401 5.73 22.07 -24.98
C VAL A 401 5.24 23.52 -24.93
N LEU A 402 4.29 23.82 -24.06
CA LEU A 402 3.78 25.18 -23.85
C LEU A 402 4.70 26.04 -22.97
N GLY A 403 5.78 25.48 -22.44
CA GLY A 403 6.73 26.18 -21.59
C GLY A 403 6.15 26.57 -20.22
N HIS A 404 5.20 25.80 -19.69
CA HIS A 404 4.70 25.99 -18.32
C HIS A 404 5.81 25.62 -17.33
N ARG A 405 6.43 26.62 -16.70
CA ARG A 405 7.67 26.45 -15.93
C ARG A 405 7.43 26.09 -14.46
N LEU A 406 8.41 25.39 -13.90
CA LEU A 406 8.55 25.20 -12.45
C LEU A 406 8.97 26.51 -11.79
N ASP A 407 8.50 26.74 -10.57
CA ASP A 407 8.95 27.86 -9.74
C ASP A 407 10.42 27.65 -9.33
N THR A 408 11.30 28.54 -9.82
CA THR A 408 12.75 28.48 -9.57
C THR A 408 13.12 28.65 -8.11
N LYS A 409 12.17 28.97 -7.22
CA LYS A 409 12.41 28.93 -5.77
C LYS A 409 12.93 27.56 -5.31
N TYR A 410 12.60 26.48 -6.02
CA TYR A 410 13.04 25.14 -5.61
C TYR A 410 14.52 24.85 -5.92
N ALA A 411 15.20 25.70 -6.69
CA ALA A 411 16.65 25.62 -6.87
C ALA A 411 17.42 26.00 -5.58
N PHE A 412 16.78 26.75 -4.68
CA PHE A 412 17.38 27.12 -3.41
C PHE A 412 17.33 25.97 -2.42
N SER A 413 18.51 25.41 -2.08
CA SER A 413 18.63 24.23 -1.23
C SER A 413 18.02 24.41 0.16
N ASP A 414 18.05 25.61 0.74
CA ASP A 414 17.44 25.90 2.05
C ASP A 414 15.94 25.65 2.05
N ARG A 415 15.26 25.82 0.91
CA ARG A 415 13.83 25.57 0.75
C ARG A 415 13.48 24.09 0.61
N MET A 416 14.48 23.22 0.47
CA MET A 416 14.32 21.76 0.43
C MET A 416 14.60 21.09 1.79
N ILE A 417 15.03 21.87 2.79
CA ILE A 417 15.38 21.35 4.12
C ILE A 417 14.14 21.46 5.03
N PHE A 418 13.30 20.43 4.98
CA PHE A 418 12.11 20.28 5.84
C PHE A 418 11.85 18.78 6.13
N PRO A 419 11.07 18.42 7.16
CA PRO A 419 10.73 17.02 7.47
C PRO A 419 10.00 16.30 6.32
N ASP A 420 10.23 15.00 6.13
CA ASP A 420 9.61 14.22 5.03
C ASP A 420 8.10 14.32 5.00
N GLU A 421 7.48 14.37 6.18
CA GLU A 421 6.04 14.39 6.33
C GLU A 421 5.40 15.70 5.85
N GLU A 422 6.19 16.76 5.64
CA GLU A 422 5.72 18.07 5.17
C GLU A 422 5.78 18.22 3.64
N VAL A 423 6.26 17.20 2.91
CA VAL A 423 6.56 17.27 1.48
C VAL A 423 5.37 17.72 0.61
N PHE A 424 4.16 17.26 0.90
CA PHE A 424 2.95 17.67 0.15
C PHE A 424 2.51 19.11 0.44
N SER A 425 3.02 19.71 1.51
CA SER A 425 2.69 21.07 1.91
C SER A 425 3.71 22.10 1.45
N GLU A 426 4.96 21.69 1.31
CA GLU A 426 6.08 22.56 0.93
C GLU A 426 6.34 22.56 -0.58
N ILE A 427 6.04 21.45 -1.28
CA ILE A 427 6.16 21.35 -2.74
C ILE A 427 4.77 21.51 -3.37
N ASN A 428 4.57 22.62 -4.08
CA ASN A 428 3.38 22.89 -4.88
C ASN A 428 3.76 23.01 -6.36
N VAL A 429 3.19 22.12 -7.16
CA VAL A 429 3.40 22.01 -8.62
C VAL A 429 2.06 22.01 -9.39
N ALA A 430 0.96 22.35 -8.71
CA ALA A 430 -0.33 22.50 -9.36
C ALA A 430 -0.31 23.69 -10.32
N GLN A 431 -0.83 23.46 -11.52
CA GLN A 431 -0.93 24.44 -12.59
C GLN A 431 -2.19 25.29 -12.45
N ARG A 432 -2.17 26.46 -13.09
CA ARG A 432 -3.33 27.35 -13.15
C ARG A 432 -4.38 26.80 -14.11
N ASP A 433 -5.65 27.14 -13.89
CA ASP A 433 -6.75 26.67 -14.74
C ASP A 433 -6.58 27.04 -16.22
N SER A 434 -5.96 28.20 -16.53
CA SER A 434 -5.63 28.60 -17.91
C SER A 434 -4.61 27.68 -18.55
N ASP A 435 -3.62 27.25 -17.77
CA ASP A 435 -2.49 26.45 -18.23
C ASP A 435 -2.97 25.00 -18.45
N GLU A 436 -3.86 24.49 -17.58
CA GLU A 436 -4.56 23.22 -17.75
C GLU A 436 -5.45 23.20 -19.01
N GLN A 437 -6.16 24.28 -19.31
CA GLN A 437 -6.97 24.39 -20.52
C GLN A 437 -6.12 24.41 -21.78
N ALA A 438 -5.01 25.15 -21.77
CA ALA A 438 -4.06 25.18 -22.88
C ALA A 438 -3.40 23.81 -23.08
N ALA A 439 -3.00 23.13 -22.00
CA ALA A 439 -2.44 21.78 -22.05
C ALA A 439 -3.44 20.73 -22.53
N ASN A 440 -4.72 20.83 -22.15
CA ASN A 440 -5.78 19.98 -22.69
C ASN A 440 -5.88 20.09 -24.21
N GLN A 441 -5.92 21.32 -24.73
CA GLN A 441 -6.02 21.56 -26.17
C GLN A 441 -4.76 21.04 -26.89
N LYS A 442 -3.58 21.38 -26.37
CA LYS A 442 -2.32 20.98 -26.98
C LYS A 442 -2.08 19.47 -26.89
N GLY A 443 -2.43 18.84 -25.77
CA GLY A 443 -2.32 17.39 -25.58
C GLY A 443 -3.18 16.61 -26.57
N LEU A 444 -4.39 17.09 -26.87
CA LEU A 444 -5.23 16.49 -27.92
C LEU A 444 -4.58 16.60 -29.30
N GLU A 445 -3.99 17.75 -29.64
CA GLU A 445 -3.24 17.92 -30.89
C GLU A 445 -2.07 16.92 -30.97
N LEU A 446 -1.31 16.79 -29.89
CA LEU A 446 -0.19 15.84 -29.81
C LEU A 446 -0.64 14.39 -30.02
N LEU A 447 -1.77 13.99 -29.42
CA LEU A 447 -2.36 12.66 -29.60
C LEU A 447 -2.85 12.41 -31.03
N GLN A 448 -3.49 13.38 -31.66
CA GLN A 448 -4.01 13.22 -33.02
C GLN A 448 -2.89 12.99 -34.04
N ASN A 449 -1.70 13.54 -33.75
CA ASN A 449 -0.48 13.34 -34.53
C ASN A 449 0.41 12.22 -33.98
N SER A 450 -0.16 11.27 -33.22
CA SER A 450 0.58 10.16 -32.62
C SER A 450 0.19 8.80 -33.21
N PRO A 451 0.98 7.73 -32.94
CA PRO A 451 0.61 6.36 -33.29
C PRO A 451 -0.68 5.87 -32.60
N TYR A 452 -1.19 6.61 -31.60
CA TYR A 452 -2.34 6.21 -30.77
C TYR A 452 -3.67 6.78 -31.26
N LYS A 453 -3.68 7.68 -32.26
CA LYS A 453 -4.88 8.40 -32.74
C LYS A 453 -6.07 7.49 -33.05
N ASP A 454 -5.82 6.30 -33.60
CA ASP A 454 -6.85 5.34 -34.03
C ASP A 454 -7.33 4.44 -32.88
N LYS A 455 -6.74 4.56 -31.67
CA LYS A 455 -7.04 3.76 -30.47
C LYS A 455 -7.62 4.58 -29.32
N LEU A 456 -7.98 5.84 -29.57
CA LEU A 456 -8.47 6.76 -28.53
C LEU A 456 -9.85 6.40 -27.96
N ALA A 457 -10.58 5.45 -28.59
CA ALA A 457 -11.84 4.94 -28.04
C ALA A 457 -11.67 4.35 -26.63
N SER A 458 -10.55 3.67 -26.36
CA SER A 458 -10.25 3.08 -25.04
C SER A 458 -9.92 4.17 -24.00
N ALA A 459 -9.12 5.17 -24.39
CA ALA A 459 -8.82 6.33 -23.55
C ALA A 459 -10.10 7.10 -23.18
N GLY A 460 -11.00 7.32 -24.15
CA GLY A 460 -12.30 7.93 -23.91
C GLY A 460 -13.21 7.09 -23.00
N LEU A 461 -13.18 5.76 -23.13
CA LEU A 461 -13.90 4.84 -22.22
C LEU A 461 -13.36 4.92 -20.78
N PHE A 462 -12.04 5.00 -20.61
CA PHE A 462 -11.40 5.20 -19.32
C PHE A 462 -11.87 6.48 -18.64
N LEU A 463 -11.86 7.61 -19.36
CA LEU A 463 -12.35 8.88 -18.83
C LEU A 463 -13.85 8.81 -18.51
N ARG A 464 -14.66 8.13 -19.34
CA ARG A 464 -16.10 7.99 -19.10
C ARG A 464 -16.42 7.16 -17.85
N VAL A 465 -15.68 6.07 -17.61
CA VAL A 465 -15.86 5.32 -16.36
C VAL A 465 -15.36 6.13 -15.16
N LEU A 466 -14.25 6.88 -15.31
CA LEU A 466 -13.75 7.78 -14.27
C LEU A 466 -14.80 8.86 -13.92
N GLU A 467 -15.42 9.47 -14.92
CA GLU A 467 -16.50 10.44 -14.74
C GLU A 467 -17.65 9.85 -13.93
N SER A 468 -18.13 8.66 -14.33
CA SER A 468 -19.24 7.97 -13.67
C SER A 468 -18.97 7.57 -12.22
N ARG A 469 -17.69 7.43 -11.85
CA ARG A 469 -17.25 7.02 -10.50
C ARG A 469 -16.73 8.18 -9.66
N SER A 470 -16.52 9.36 -10.26
CA SER A 470 -15.82 10.48 -9.61
C SER A 470 -16.57 11.07 -8.40
N HIS A 471 -17.89 10.90 -8.33
CA HIS A 471 -18.67 11.28 -7.14
C HIS A 471 -18.45 10.33 -5.96
N ASP A 472 -18.30 9.04 -6.23
CA ASP A 472 -18.14 8.00 -5.20
C ASP A 472 -16.66 7.86 -4.79
N LEU A 473 -15.71 8.05 -5.72
CA LEU A 473 -14.26 7.82 -5.52
C LEU A 473 -13.50 9.13 -5.26
N THR A 474 -13.97 9.88 -4.27
CA THR A 474 -13.49 11.24 -3.97
C THR A 474 -12.04 11.33 -3.50
N TRP A 475 -11.49 10.29 -2.87
CA TRP A 475 -10.09 10.27 -2.42
C TRP A 475 -9.16 9.75 -3.51
N LEU A 476 -9.61 8.77 -4.29
CA LEU A 476 -8.86 8.22 -5.40
C LEU A 476 -8.54 9.29 -6.46
N ILE A 477 -9.47 10.21 -6.73
CA ILE A 477 -9.27 11.29 -7.72
C ILE A 477 -8.75 12.60 -7.12
N ASN A 478 -8.33 12.58 -5.85
CA ASN A 478 -7.85 13.76 -5.16
C ASN A 478 -6.32 13.72 -5.04
N PRO A 479 -5.61 14.42 -5.95
CA PRO A 479 -4.15 14.37 -6.04
C PRO A 479 -3.49 14.95 -4.78
N HIS A 480 -2.23 14.58 -4.59
CA HIS A 480 -1.34 15.18 -3.61
C HIS A 480 -0.66 16.44 -4.16
N PHE A 481 -0.18 16.39 -5.40
CA PHE A 481 0.61 17.46 -6.02
C PHE A 481 -0.11 18.14 -7.18
N GLY A 482 -0.55 17.34 -8.15
CA GLY A 482 -1.06 17.83 -9.43
C GLY A 482 -2.49 18.36 -9.40
N ASN A 483 -2.98 18.72 -10.59
CA ASN A 483 -4.37 19.08 -10.81
C ASN A 483 -5.25 17.82 -10.90
N ARG A 484 -6.52 17.94 -10.52
CA ARG A 484 -7.47 16.83 -10.54
C ARG A 484 -7.77 16.40 -11.97
N MET A 485 -7.79 15.08 -12.22
CA MET A 485 -8.30 14.55 -13.49
C MET A 485 -9.82 14.65 -13.61
N ALA A 486 -10.55 14.52 -12.49
CA ALA A 486 -12.00 14.56 -12.45
C ALA A 486 -12.51 15.17 -11.13
N LYS A 487 -13.73 15.71 -11.15
CA LYS A 487 -14.40 16.25 -9.97
C LYS A 487 -15.91 16.20 -10.14
N GLY A 488 -16.62 15.66 -9.14
CA GLY A 488 -18.08 15.61 -9.13
C GLY A 488 -18.58 14.59 -10.14
N ASN A 489 -19.11 15.05 -11.28
CA ASN A 489 -19.55 14.23 -12.40
C ASN A 489 -18.92 14.75 -13.71
N SER A 490 -17.69 15.26 -13.64
CA SER A 490 -17.02 15.87 -14.79
C SER A 490 -15.55 15.50 -14.80
N VAL A 491 -15.06 15.12 -15.98
CA VAL A 491 -13.64 15.01 -16.27
C VAL A 491 -13.07 16.38 -16.63
N LEU A 492 -11.90 16.71 -16.10
CA LEU A 492 -11.23 17.99 -16.26
C LEU A 492 -10.08 17.92 -17.26
N LYS A 493 -9.35 16.79 -17.29
CA LYS A 493 -8.26 16.54 -18.24
C LYS A 493 -8.76 15.75 -19.45
N MET A 494 -8.42 16.19 -20.66
CA MET A 494 -8.73 15.50 -21.92
C MET A 494 -10.24 15.24 -22.17
N ALA A 495 -11.11 16.07 -21.59
CA ALA A 495 -12.57 15.91 -21.61
C ALA A 495 -13.20 15.71 -23.01
N PRO A 496 -12.72 16.31 -24.11
CA PRO A 496 -13.26 16.05 -25.45
C PRO A 496 -13.24 14.57 -25.87
N LEU A 497 -12.31 13.76 -25.36
CA LEU A 497 -12.28 12.31 -25.64
C LEU A 497 -13.49 11.58 -25.04
N VAL A 498 -14.09 12.11 -23.98
CA VAL A 498 -15.33 11.56 -23.41
C VAL A 498 -16.46 11.70 -24.42
N GLN A 499 -16.50 12.74 -25.25
CA GLN A 499 -17.61 12.97 -26.19
C GLN A 499 -17.57 11.99 -27.37
N SER A 500 -16.38 11.63 -27.84
CA SER A 500 -16.18 10.68 -28.94
C SER A 500 -16.13 9.22 -28.50
N ALA A 501 -16.14 8.94 -27.19
CA ALA A 501 -16.03 7.59 -26.66
C ALA A 501 -17.29 6.72 -26.93
N PRO A 502 -17.12 5.40 -27.11
CA PRO A 502 -18.22 4.42 -27.09
C PRO A 502 -18.94 4.39 -25.74
N ASN A 503 -20.25 4.15 -25.73
CA ASN A 503 -21.06 4.07 -24.50
C ASN A 503 -20.54 3.00 -23.54
N LEU A 504 -20.70 3.24 -22.23
CA LEU A 504 -20.40 2.22 -21.23
C LEU A 504 -21.44 1.09 -21.32
N GLU A 505 -20.95 -0.10 -21.58
CA GLU A 505 -21.72 -1.33 -21.70
C GLU A 505 -21.37 -2.24 -20.52
N ALA A 506 -22.08 -2.06 -19.40
CA ALA A 506 -21.82 -2.81 -18.17
C ALA A 506 -21.88 -4.34 -18.39
N LYS A 507 -22.80 -4.81 -19.25
CA LYS A 507 -22.97 -6.24 -19.58
C LYS A 507 -21.95 -6.82 -20.56
N ASN A 508 -21.20 -5.98 -21.28
CA ASN A 508 -20.23 -6.45 -22.27
C ASN A 508 -18.90 -6.77 -21.60
N ILE A 509 -18.61 -8.05 -21.34
CA ILE A 509 -17.39 -8.51 -20.65
C ILE A 509 -16.11 -8.02 -21.35
N GLN A 510 -16.13 -7.87 -22.68
CA GLN A 510 -14.96 -7.44 -23.45
C GLN A 510 -14.65 -5.95 -23.33
N GLN A 511 -15.65 -5.14 -22.94
CA GLN A 511 -15.43 -3.71 -22.71
C GLN A 511 -14.89 -3.51 -21.29
N LEU A 512 -13.57 -3.39 -21.19
CA LEU A 512 -12.83 -3.15 -19.94
C LEU A 512 -12.29 -1.70 -19.91
N PRO A 513 -13.07 -0.73 -19.42
CA PRO A 513 -12.70 0.68 -19.50
C PRO A 513 -11.60 1.09 -18.53
N ALA A 514 -11.46 0.38 -17.41
CA ALA A 514 -10.36 0.57 -16.44
C ALA A 514 -10.12 -0.73 -15.68
N LEU A 515 -8.87 -0.93 -15.25
CA LEU A 515 -8.43 -2.08 -14.47
C LEU A 515 -8.68 -1.89 -12.96
N PRO A 516 -8.65 -2.98 -12.18
CA PRO A 516 -8.54 -2.92 -10.72
C PRO A 516 -7.23 -2.28 -10.28
N LEU A 517 -7.19 -1.77 -9.05
CA LEU A 517 -5.95 -1.26 -8.45
C LEU A 517 -4.94 -2.39 -8.23
N GLY A 518 -3.65 -2.11 -8.45
CA GLY A 518 -2.56 -3.09 -8.35
C GLY A 518 -2.43 -4.03 -9.55
N SER A 519 -2.96 -3.69 -10.73
CA SER A 519 -2.95 -4.58 -11.90
C SER A 519 -1.68 -4.50 -12.76
N ARG A 520 -0.86 -3.44 -12.64
CA ARG A 520 0.25 -3.18 -13.58
C ARG A 520 1.59 -3.04 -12.88
N ILE A 521 1.64 -2.39 -11.72
CA ILE A 521 2.90 -2.00 -11.10
C ILE A 521 3.14 -2.84 -9.85
N LYS A 522 4.31 -3.50 -9.82
CA LYS A 522 4.84 -4.12 -8.62
C LYS A 522 5.88 -3.17 -8.00
N LEU A 523 5.70 -2.89 -6.72
CA LEU A 523 6.60 -2.10 -5.90
C LEU A 523 7.45 -3.05 -5.06
N ASP A 524 8.77 -2.91 -5.14
CA ASP A 524 9.69 -3.51 -4.17
C ASP A 524 9.64 -2.66 -2.89
N PRO A 525 9.19 -3.23 -1.76
CA PRO A 525 9.08 -2.48 -0.52
C PRO A 525 10.42 -2.23 0.17
N TRP A 526 11.51 -2.87 -0.24
CA TRP A 526 12.83 -2.66 0.35
C TRP A 526 13.42 -1.32 -0.07
N ASP A 527 13.59 -1.12 -1.38
CA ASP A 527 14.32 0.00 -1.99
C ASP A 527 13.46 0.89 -2.89
N ASP A 528 12.14 0.67 -2.89
CA ASP A 528 11.13 1.47 -3.57
C ASP A 528 11.15 1.42 -5.11
N HIS A 529 11.94 0.51 -5.71
CA HIS A 529 11.89 0.30 -7.16
C HIS A 529 10.54 -0.23 -7.61
N VAL A 530 10.14 0.19 -8.82
CA VAL A 530 8.92 -0.28 -9.46
C VAL A 530 9.23 -1.05 -10.73
N GLU A 531 8.52 -2.16 -10.92
CA GLU A 531 8.59 -2.98 -12.13
C GLU A 531 7.19 -3.22 -12.72
N MET A 532 7.14 -3.45 -14.03
CA MET A 532 5.92 -3.89 -14.70
C MET A 532 5.60 -5.33 -14.30
N GLN A 533 4.35 -5.58 -13.89
CA GLN A 533 3.87 -6.90 -13.55
C GLN A 533 3.86 -7.81 -14.79
N LYS A 534 4.61 -8.91 -14.74
CA LYS A 534 4.81 -9.86 -15.86
C LYS A 534 3.72 -10.95 -15.95
N SER A 535 2.58 -10.77 -15.30
CA SER A 535 1.53 -11.80 -15.26
C SER A 535 0.77 -11.90 -16.58
N LYS A 536 0.41 -13.12 -16.99
CA LYS A 536 -0.47 -13.35 -18.14
C LYS A 536 -1.85 -12.73 -17.88
N PRO A 537 -2.46 -12.04 -18.85
CA PRO A 537 -3.83 -11.56 -18.74
C PRO A 537 -4.78 -12.71 -18.37
N VAL A 538 -5.59 -12.51 -17.33
CA VAL A 538 -6.60 -13.47 -16.91
C VAL A 538 -7.87 -13.22 -17.72
N SER A 539 -8.47 -14.27 -18.28
CA SER A 539 -9.75 -14.16 -18.97
C SER A 539 -10.87 -13.82 -17.97
N LEU A 540 -11.61 -12.76 -18.25
CA LEU A 540 -12.79 -12.40 -17.47
C LEU A 540 -13.90 -13.44 -17.72
N LEU A 541 -14.41 -14.03 -16.64
CA LEU A 541 -15.46 -15.05 -16.67
C LEU A 541 -16.85 -14.43 -16.52
N SER A 542 -16.92 -13.25 -15.90
CA SER A 542 -18.16 -12.52 -15.66
C SER A 542 -17.97 -11.01 -15.73
N VAL A 543 -19.08 -10.28 -15.84
CA VAL A 543 -19.08 -8.80 -15.79
C VAL A 543 -18.59 -8.26 -14.43
N ARG A 544 -18.67 -9.08 -13.38
CA ARG A 544 -18.20 -8.71 -12.03
C ARG A 544 -16.68 -8.64 -11.96
N ASP A 545 -15.99 -9.30 -12.89
CA ASP A 545 -14.52 -9.36 -12.92
C ASP A 545 -13.91 -8.06 -13.47
N LYS A 546 -14.73 -7.15 -14.02
CA LYS A 546 -14.28 -5.86 -14.55
C LYS A 546 -13.64 -4.98 -13.48
N MET A 547 -14.25 -4.91 -12.28
CA MET A 547 -13.67 -4.31 -11.07
C MET A 547 -12.97 -2.95 -11.30
N SER A 548 -13.54 -2.08 -12.14
CA SER A 548 -12.90 -0.82 -12.53
C SER A 548 -12.65 0.09 -11.33
N PHE A 549 -11.36 0.41 -11.09
CA PHE A 549 -10.88 1.16 -9.92
C PHE A 549 -11.09 0.47 -8.57
N GLU A 550 -11.44 -0.82 -8.54
CA GLU A 550 -11.71 -1.53 -7.30
C GLU A 550 -10.43 -2.10 -6.67
N VAL A 551 -10.45 -2.19 -5.35
CA VAL A 551 -9.47 -2.95 -4.58
C VAL A 551 -9.78 -4.45 -4.71
N ALA A 552 -8.75 -5.23 -5.07
CA ALA A 552 -8.80 -6.68 -5.12
C ALA A 552 -7.87 -7.32 -4.05
N PRO A 553 -8.14 -8.58 -3.64
CA PRO A 553 -7.21 -9.34 -2.81
C PRO A 553 -5.85 -9.50 -3.48
N VAL A 554 -4.78 -9.52 -2.67
CA VAL A 554 -3.40 -9.65 -3.17
C VAL A 554 -2.78 -10.97 -2.73
N PHE A 555 -2.13 -11.64 -3.66
CA PHE A 555 -1.43 -12.90 -3.46
C PHE A 555 -0.02 -12.78 -4.06
N PRO A 556 0.95 -12.22 -3.32
CA PRO A 556 2.32 -12.07 -3.82
C PRO A 556 2.96 -13.45 -4.03
N ASN A 557 3.77 -13.58 -5.09
CA ASN A 557 4.59 -14.77 -5.30
C ASN A 557 5.80 -14.72 -4.35
N LEU A 558 5.78 -15.50 -3.27
CA LEU A 558 6.90 -15.49 -2.32
C LEU A 558 8.09 -16.27 -2.90
N VAL A 559 9.25 -15.63 -2.84
CA VAL A 559 10.55 -16.16 -3.25
C VAL A 559 11.53 -15.86 -2.12
N ARG A 560 12.49 -16.76 -1.86
CA ARG A 560 13.57 -16.52 -0.91
C ARG A 560 14.71 -15.78 -1.60
N VAL A 561 15.15 -14.69 -1.00
CA VAL A 561 16.39 -14.00 -1.39
C VAL A 561 17.55 -14.84 -0.89
N SER A 562 18.33 -15.39 -1.83
CA SER A 562 19.53 -16.16 -1.50
C SER A 562 20.68 -15.19 -1.23
N ALA A 563 21.58 -15.54 -0.30
CA ALA A 563 22.78 -14.72 -0.03
C ALA A 563 23.64 -14.48 -1.28
N GLY A 564 23.62 -15.41 -2.26
CA GLY A 564 24.31 -15.25 -3.54
C GLY A 564 23.60 -14.34 -4.56
N THR A 565 22.30 -14.07 -4.43
CA THR A 565 21.56 -13.22 -5.37
C THR A 565 21.81 -11.74 -5.09
N SER A 566 21.94 -11.35 -3.81
CA SER A 566 22.32 -9.98 -3.43
C SER A 566 23.71 -9.59 -3.96
N GLU A 567 24.66 -10.54 -4.01
CA GLU A 567 25.97 -10.31 -4.65
C GLU A 567 25.89 -10.20 -6.17
N ILE A 568 24.98 -10.93 -6.83
CA ILE A 568 24.83 -10.90 -8.30
C ILE A 568 24.13 -9.60 -8.73
N VAL A 569 23.14 -9.12 -7.98
CA VAL A 569 22.47 -7.82 -8.25
C VAL A 569 23.46 -6.68 -8.05
N GLN A 570 24.21 -6.65 -6.94
CA GLN A 570 25.27 -5.66 -6.73
C GLN A 570 26.37 -5.73 -7.80
N LYS A 571 26.81 -6.93 -8.22
CA LYS A 571 27.81 -7.07 -9.29
C LYS A 571 27.28 -6.70 -10.67
N GLN A 572 25.99 -6.90 -10.94
CA GLN A 572 25.37 -6.51 -12.22
C GLN A 572 25.13 -5.01 -12.33
N ASP A 573 24.82 -4.32 -11.23
CA ASP A 573 24.70 -2.86 -11.21
C ASP A 573 26.07 -2.18 -11.32
N VAL A 574 27.11 -2.74 -10.69
CA VAL A 574 28.49 -2.29 -10.88
C VAL A 574 28.98 -2.56 -12.31
N GLN A 575 28.71 -3.75 -12.88
CA GLN A 575 29.10 -4.05 -14.28
C GLN A 575 28.35 -3.22 -15.31
N LYS A 576 27.07 -2.87 -15.10
CA LYS A 576 26.33 -1.98 -16.01
C LYS A 576 26.88 -0.56 -15.98
N GLN A 577 27.33 -0.08 -14.82
CA GLN A 577 28.01 1.22 -14.70
C GLN A 577 29.39 1.21 -15.35
N ASP A 578 30.14 0.11 -15.26
CA ASP A 578 31.46 -0.03 -15.89
C ASP A 578 31.39 -0.14 -17.43
N VAL A 579 30.36 -0.80 -17.98
CA VAL A 579 30.17 -0.89 -19.43
C VAL A 579 29.74 0.47 -20.02
N GLN A 580 28.95 1.27 -19.31
CA GLN A 580 28.61 2.64 -19.73
C GLN A 580 29.80 3.61 -19.67
N LYS A 581 30.85 3.31 -18.89
CA LYS A 581 32.10 4.08 -18.86
C LYS A 581 33.11 3.68 -19.95
N GLN A 582 32.96 2.50 -20.54
CA GLN A 582 33.87 2.04 -21.61
C GLN A 582 33.38 2.39 -23.03
N GLU A 583 32.14 2.87 -23.19
CA GLU A 583 31.59 3.32 -24.48
C GLU A 583 31.44 4.85 -24.61
N LYS A 584 32.12 5.65 -23.76
CA LYS A 584 32.28 7.10 -23.95
C LYS A 584 33.72 7.50 -24.22
#